data_AF-A0A4D6NZM0-F1
#
_entry.id   AF-A0A4D6NZM0-F1
#
_cell.length_a   1.000
_cell.length_b   1.000
_cell.length_c   1.000
_cell.angle_alpha   90.00
_cell.angle_beta   90.00
_cell.angle_gamma   90.00
#
_symmetry.space_group_name_H-M   'P 1'
#
loop_
_entity.id
_entity.type
_entity.pdbx_description
1 polymer ?
#
loop_
_entity_poly.entity_id
_entity_poly.type
_entity_poly.pdbx_seq_one_letter_code
_entity_poly.pdbx_strand_id
1 'polypeptide(L)'
;MSQSSLPAVYTQAPPALLPVAIDYPAALALRQMAMQHDDYPKYLLAPEVSALLHYVPDLHRRMLLATLWNTGARINEALALTRGDFSLAPPYPFVQLATLKQRAEKAARTAGRMPSGSQPHRLVPLSDNQYVSELQMMVATLKIPLERRNRRTGRTEKARLWEITDRTVRTWIREAVEAAAADGVMFSVPVTPHTFRHSYAMHMLYAGIPLKVLQAMMGHKSISSTEVYTKVFALDVAARHRVQFQMPGADAVAMLKGTA
;
A
#
# COMPACT_ATOMS: atom_id res chain seq x y z
N MET A 1 10.65 -45.58 -30.21
CA MET A 1 9.69 -44.52 -29.81
C MET A 1 9.77 -44.39 -28.30
N SER A 2 10.61 -43.47 -27.81
CA SER A 2 10.88 -43.28 -26.38
C SER A 2 9.90 -42.24 -25.83
N GLN A 3 8.91 -42.68 -25.05
CA GLN A 3 8.06 -41.77 -24.29
C GLN A 3 8.88 -41.22 -23.12
N SER A 4 9.24 -39.95 -23.22
CA SER A 4 9.78 -39.16 -22.13
C SER A 4 8.70 -38.94 -21.08
N SER A 5 8.79 -39.67 -19.97
CA SER A 5 8.04 -39.41 -18.74
C SER A 5 8.40 -38.03 -18.19
N LEU A 6 7.49 -37.07 -18.35
CA LEU A 6 7.56 -35.76 -17.70
C LEU A 6 7.49 -35.95 -16.17
N PRO A 7 8.31 -35.25 -15.35
CA PRO A 7 8.23 -35.39 -13.91
C PRO A 7 6.95 -34.73 -13.37
N ALA A 8 6.54 -35.22 -12.19
CA ALA A 8 5.26 -35.02 -11.52
C ALA A 8 4.62 -33.63 -11.66
N VAL A 9 3.31 -33.63 -11.93
CA VAL A 9 2.41 -32.50 -11.70
C VAL A 9 2.52 -32.12 -10.22
N TYR A 10 3.11 -30.96 -9.94
CA TYR A 10 3.09 -30.39 -8.60
C TYR A 10 1.66 -29.95 -8.27
N THR A 11 0.84 -30.85 -7.72
CA THR A 11 -0.32 -30.45 -6.94
C THR A 11 0.18 -30.03 -5.55
N GLN A 12 0.93 -28.94 -5.50
CA GLN A 12 1.01 -28.20 -4.24
C GLN A 12 -0.35 -27.54 -4.07
N ALA A 13 -1.24 -28.19 -3.32
CA ALA A 13 -2.18 -27.41 -2.54
C ALA A 13 -1.31 -26.39 -1.79
N PRO A 14 -1.50 -25.07 -2.00
CA PRO A 14 -0.68 -24.10 -1.30
C PRO A 14 -0.81 -24.44 0.19
N PRO A 15 0.29 -24.47 0.98
CA PRO A 15 0.11 -24.40 2.42
C PRO A 15 -0.79 -23.19 2.63
N ALA A 16 -1.87 -23.35 3.38
CA ALA A 16 -2.72 -22.25 3.77
C ALA A 16 -1.82 -21.26 4.53
N LEU A 17 -1.18 -20.35 3.80
CA LEU A 17 -0.50 -19.20 4.30
C LEU A 17 -1.63 -18.36 4.86
N LEU A 18 -1.91 -18.60 6.14
CA LEU A 18 -2.79 -17.74 6.93
C LEU A 18 -2.36 -16.31 6.64
N PRO A 19 -3.30 -15.37 6.45
CA PRO A 19 -2.93 -13.96 6.32
C PRO A 19 -2.05 -13.60 7.52
N VAL A 20 -0.99 -12.83 7.28
CA VAL A 20 -0.12 -12.35 8.37
C VAL A 20 -1.02 -11.63 9.37
N ALA A 21 -1.21 -12.23 10.55
CA ALA A 21 -2.10 -11.69 11.56
C ALA A 21 -1.42 -10.47 12.20
N ILE A 22 -2.00 -9.29 11.98
CA ILE A 22 -1.53 -8.05 12.58
C ILE A 22 -2.11 -7.92 13.99
N ASP A 23 -1.24 -7.75 14.99
CA ASP A 23 -1.62 -7.40 16.35
C ASP A 23 -2.06 -5.92 16.40
N TYR A 24 -3.38 -5.69 16.27
CA TYR A 24 -3.95 -4.35 16.30
C TYR A 24 -3.81 -3.63 17.64
N PRO A 25 -3.95 -4.28 18.81
CA PRO A 25 -3.60 -3.66 20.09
C PRO A 25 -2.17 -3.09 20.13
N ALA A 26 -1.18 -3.88 19.70
CA ALA A 26 0.21 -3.41 19.63
C ALA A 26 0.37 -2.26 18.61
N ALA A 27 -0.25 -2.38 17.43
CA ALA A 27 -0.22 -1.35 16.39
C ALA A 27 -0.86 -0.03 16.86
N LEU A 28 -1.94 -0.11 17.65
CA LEU A 28 -2.62 1.05 18.24
C LEU A 28 -1.72 1.74 19.27
N ALA A 29 -1.09 0.97 20.16
CA ALA A 29 -0.15 1.51 21.15
C ALA A 29 1.05 2.21 20.47
N LEU A 30 1.63 1.59 19.45
CA LEU A 30 2.72 2.17 18.65
C LEU A 30 2.31 3.51 18.02
N ARG A 31 1.10 3.56 17.45
CA ARG A 31 0.56 4.77 16.85
C ARG A 31 0.36 5.87 17.89
N GLN A 32 -0.16 5.54 19.06
CA GLN A 32 -0.34 6.50 20.15
C GLN A 32 0.99 7.11 20.61
N MET A 33 2.04 6.29 20.71
CA MET A 33 3.40 6.79 20.95
C MET A 33 3.87 7.69 19.81
N ALA A 34 3.61 7.29 18.55
CA ALA A 34 4.03 8.07 17.40
C ALA A 34 3.32 9.43 17.29
N MET A 35 2.05 9.52 17.70
CA MET A 35 1.26 10.75 17.70
C MET A 35 1.78 11.82 18.67
N GLN A 36 2.68 11.47 19.60
CA GLN A 36 3.35 12.43 20.48
C GLN A 36 4.46 13.22 19.77
N HIS A 37 4.83 12.81 18.55
CA HIS A 37 5.88 13.44 17.75
C HIS A 37 5.29 13.98 16.43
N ASP A 38 5.41 15.27 16.21
CA ASP A 38 4.85 15.93 15.01
C ASP A 38 5.51 15.46 13.70
N ASP A 39 6.77 15.06 13.77
CA ASP A 39 7.55 14.60 12.60
C ASP A 39 7.20 13.19 12.15
N TYR A 40 6.39 12.46 12.93
CA TYR A 40 6.03 11.09 12.63
C TYR A 40 4.82 11.02 11.70
N PRO A 41 4.74 9.98 10.86
CA PRO A 41 3.69 9.89 9.87
C PRO A 41 2.35 9.72 10.57
N LYS A 42 1.35 10.46 10.11
CA LYS A 42 -0.04 10.27 10.53
C LYS A 42 -0.67 9.20 9.65
N TYR A 43 -1.14 8.10 10.25
CA TYR A 43 -1.67 6.96 9.53
C TYR A 43 -2.90 6.34 10.21
N LEU A 44 -3.69 5.65 9.39
CA LEU A 44 -4.85 4.86 9.80
C LEU A 44 -4.46 3.38 9.90
N LEU A 45 -5.12 2.66 10.80
CA LEU A 45 -5.07 1.20 10.85
C LEU A 45 -6.11 0.60 9.89
N ALA A 46 -5.95 -0.67 9.53
CA ALA A 46 -6.84 -1.32 8.55
C ALA A 46 -8.33 -1.23 8.94
N PRO A 47 -8.76 -1.42 10.22
CA PRO A 47 -10.17 -1.25 10.59
C PRO A 47 -10.71 0.15 10.31
N GLU A 48 -9.92 1.21 10.55
CA GLU A 48 -10.31 2.58 10.23
C GLU A 48 -10.39 2.79 8.72
N VAL A 49 -9.47 2.23 7.93
CA VAL A 49 -9.54 2.32 6.47
C VAL A 49 -10.79 1.58 5.94
N SER A 50 -11.09 0.39 6.46
CA SER A 50 -12.29 -0.36 6.11
C SER A 50 -13.56 0.39 6.46
N ALA A 51 -13.63 1.00 7.65
CA ALA A 51 -14.75 1.84 8.06
C ALA A 51 -14.90 3.05 7.12
N LEU A 52 -13.81 3.75 6.81
CA LEU A 52 -13.84 4.87 5.86
C LEU A 52 -14.37 4.43 4.49
N LEU A 53 -13.90 3.31 3.95
CA LEU A 53 -14.36 2.78 2.65
C LEU A 53 -15.84 2.37 2.67
N HIS A 54 -16.35 1.90 3.81
CA HIS A 54 -17.77 1.59 3.99
C HIS A 54 -18.65 2.85 3.82
N TYR A 55 -18.21 3.99 4.36
CA TYR A 55 -18.90 5.28 4.24
C TYR A 55 -18.77 5.97 2.87
N VAL A 56 -18.04 5.37 1.93
CA VAL A 56 -17.97 5.88 0.55
C VAL A 56 -19.12 5.27 -0.25
N PRO A 57 -20.10 6.06 -0.71
CA PRO A 57 -21.37 5.53 -1.22
C PRO A 57 -21.27 4.88 -2.60
N ASP A 58 -20.33 5.35 -3.42
CA ASP A 58 -20.21 4.96 -4.83
C ASP A 58 -19.01 4.03 -5.06
N LEU A 59 -19.20 2.97 -5.85
CA LEU A 59 -18.16 1.98 -6.16
C LEU A 59 -16.95 2.63 -6.84
N HIS A 60 -17.15 3.55 -7.80
CA HIS A 60 -16.04 4.21 -8.51
C HIS A 60 -15.19 5.07 -7.56
N ARG A 61 -15.83 5.81 -6.66
CA ARG A 61 -15.16 6.58 -5.59
C ARG A 61 -14.40 5.67 -4.64
N ARG A 62 -15.07 4.61 -4.16
CA ARG A 62 -14.51 3.65 -3.20
C ARG A 62 -13.28 2.96 -3.79
N MET A 63 -13.35 2.54 -5.05
CA MET A 63 -12.25 1.86 -5.73
C MET A 63 -11.01 2.73 -5.88
N LEU A 64 -11.14 4.05 -6.04
CA LEU A 64 -9.97 4.94 -6.02
C LEU A 64 -9.27 4.90 -4.66
N LEU A 65 -10.03 5.05 -3.57
CA LEU A 65 -9.49 5.07 -2.21
C LEU A 65 -8.93 3.69 -1.81
N ALA A 66 -9.62 2.62 -2.19
CA ALA A 66 -9.14 1.25 -2.05
C ALA A 66 -7.86 1.01 -2.85
N THR A 67 -7.70 1.64 -4.02
CA THR A 67 -6.45 1.58 -4.80
C THR A 67 -5.31 2.29 -4.07
N LEU A 68 -5.55 3.45 -3.46
CA LEU A 68 -4.53 4.12 -2.63
C LEU A 68 -4.12 3.23 -1.45
N TRP A 69 -5.09 2.60 -0.78
CA TRP A 69 -4.85 1.69 0.33
C TRP A 69 -4.06 0.45 -0.08
N ASN A 70 -4.41 -0.20 -1.20
CA ASN A 70 -3.80 -1.46 -1.62
C ASN A 70 -2.43 -1.31 -2.29
N THR A 71 -2.05 -0.10 -2.68
CA THR A 71 -0.83 0.12 -3.47
C THR A 71 0.16 1.11 -2.85
N GLY A 72 -0.32 1.92 -1.89
CA GLY A 72 0.43 3.06 -1.37
C GLY A 72 0.77 4.10 -2.45
N ALA A 73 0.07 4.14 -3.58
CA ALA A 73 0.32 5.10 -4.66
C ALA A 73 0.16 6.55 -4.18
N ARG A 74 0.94 7.48 -4.77
CA ARG A 74 0.61 8.91 -4.63
C ARG A 74 -0.67 9.21 -5.40
N ILE A 75 -1.42 10.23 -4.98
CA ILE A 75 -2.68 10.58 -5.63
C ILE A 75 -2.54 10.81 -7.15
N ASN A 76 -1.50 11.53 -7.58
CA ASN A 76 -1.25 11.77 -9.01
C ASN A 76 -0.83 10.50 -9.78
N GLU A 77 -0.24 9.52 -9.09
CA GLU A 77 0.09 8.23 -9.69
C GLU A 77 -1.20 7.42 -9.86
N ALA A 78 -2.08 7.40 -8.84
CA ALA A 78 -3.36 6.72 -8.89
C ALA A 78 -4.32 7.30 -9.96
N LEU A 79 -4.41 8.63 -10.05
CA LEU A 79 -5.23 9.31 -11.07
C LEU A 79 -4.70 9.14 -12.50
N ALA A 80 -3.44 8.72 -12.66
CA ALA A 80 -2.86 8.43 -13.97
C ALA A 80 -3.10 6.98 -14.41
N LEU A 81 -3.63 6.12 -13.53
CA LEU A 81 -3.82 4.70 -13.81
C LEU A 81 -4.89 4.47 -14.88
N THR A 82 -4.58 3.51 -15.74
CA THR A 82 -5.42 3.01 -16.81
C THR A 82 -5.68 1.53 -16.60
N ARG A 83 -6.68 0.97 -17.29
CA ARG A 83 -6.95 -0.48 -17.22
C ARG A 83 -5.73 -1.31 -17.61
N GLY A 84 -4.92 -0.83 -18.56
CA GLY A 84 -3.73 -1.55 -19.05
C GLY A 84 -2.57 -1.61 -18.07
N ASP A 85 -2.61 -0.85 -16.97
CA ASP A 85 -1.55 -0.85 -15.95
C ASP A 85 -1.75 -1.96 -14.91
N PHE A 86 -2.89 -2.67 -14.95
CA PHE A 86 -3.23 -3.76 -14.04
C PHE A 86 -3.10 -5.11 -14.71
N SER A 87 -2.36 -6.02 -14.08
CA SER A 87 -2.40 -7.45 -14.37
C SER A 87 -3.17 -8.12 -13.24
N LEU A 88 -4.43 -8.49 -13.50
CA LEU A 88 -5.34 -9.03 -12.48
C LEU A 88 -5.50 -10.56 -12.56
N ALA A 89 -4.76 -11.21 -13.46
CA ALA A 89 -4.80 -12.65 -13.61
C ALA A 89 -4.05 -13.35 -12.46
N PRO A 90 -4.58 -14.45 -11.89
CA PRO A 90 -3.85 -15.29 -10.96
C PRO A 90 -2.55 -15.87 -11.58
N PRO A 91 -1.55 -16.26 -10.77
CA PRO A 91 -1.56 -16.33 -9.30
C PRO A 91 -1.12 -15.06 -8.58
N TYR A 92 -0.49 -14.10 -9.28
CA TYR A 92 0.07 -12.89 -8.67
C TYR A 92 -0.43 -11.62 -9.36
N PRO A 93 -1.59 -11.10 -8.97
CA PRO A 93 -2.06 -9.81 -9.44
C PRO A 93 -1.10 -8.68 -9.04
N PHE A 94 -0.89 -7.71 -9.94
CA PHE A 94 -0.06 -6.55 -9.66
C PHE A 94 -0.49 -5.33 -10.48
N VAL A 95 -0.04 -4.15 -10.04
CA VAL A 95 -0.20 -2.88 -10.76
C VAL A 95 1.15 -2.25 -11.08
N GLN A 96 1.25 -1.63 -12.25
CA GLN A 96 2.41 -0.87 -12.70
C GLN A 96 2.20 0.63 -12.43
N LEU A 97 2.97 1.19 -11.50
CA LEU A 97 2.88 2.61 -11.14
C LEU A 97 4.03 3.41 -11.77
N ALA A 98 3.69 4.44 -12.54
CA ALA A 98 4.67 5.36 -13.11
C ALA A 98 5.32 6.23 -12.02
N THR A 99 6.65 6.28 -11.97
CA THR A 99 7.37 7.11 -10.99
C THR A 99 7.60 8.53 -11.54
N LEU A 100 6.68 9.46 -11.25
CA LEU A 100 6.73 10.82 -11.80
C LEU A 100 7.95 11.64 -11.36
N LYS A 101 8.46 11.45 -10.14
CA LYS A 101 9.66 12.18 -9.66
C LYS A 101 10.94 11.82 -10.41
N GLN A 102 11.06 10.59 -10.92
CA GLN A 102 12.24 10.20 -11.71
C GLN A 102 12.28 10.89 -13.08
N ARG A 103 11.11 11.29 -13.62
CA ARG A 103 10.99 12.00 -14.89
C ARG A 103 11.65 13.38 -14.85
N ALA A 104 11.40 14.17 -13.80
CA ALA A 104 11.88 15.55 -13.73
C ALA A 104 13.41 15.63 -13.60
N GLU A 105 14.00 14.75 -12.79
CA GLU A 105 15.44 14.82 -12.49
C GLU A 105 16.30 14.16 -13.57
N LYS A 106 15.83 13.08 -14.21
CA LYS A 106 16.54 12.47 -15.36
C LYS A 106 16.51 13.39 -16.59
N ALA A 107 15.41 14.11 -16.78
CA ALA A 107 15.31 15.18 -17.78
C ALA A 107 16.24 16.36 -17.46
N ALA A 108 16.42 16.71 -16.19
CA ALA A 108 17.36 17.77 -15.78
C ALA A 108 18.84 17.38 -15.96
N ARG A 109 19.17 16.09 -15.83
CA ARG A 109 20.56 15.59 -15.96
C ARG A 109 20.98 15.24 -17.39
N THR A 110 20.04 15.14 -18.33
CA THR A 110 20.33 14.75 -19.72
C THR A 110 19.78 15.83 -20.64
N ALA A 111 20.64 16.74 -21.13
CA ALA A 111 20.33 17.65 -22.23
C ALA A 111 20.24 16.84 -23.53
N GLY A 112 19.14 16.10 -23.69
CA GLY A 112 18.96 15.15 -24.78
C GLY A 112 17.63 14.44 -24.62
N ARG A 113 16.76 14.60 -25.61
CA ARG A 113 15.45 13.96 -25.75
C ARG A 113 15.52 12.49 -25.31
N MET A 114 14.89 12.16 -24.19
CA MET A 114 14.80 10.77 -23.75
C MET A 114 14.11 9.93 -24.84
N PRO A 115 14.54 8.68 -25.07
CA PRO A 115 13.85 7.79 -25.99
C PRO A 115 12.39 7.64 -25.52
N SER A 116 11.48 7.98 -26.41
CA SER A 116 10.03 7.84 -26.21
C SER A 116 9.71 6.38 -25.93
N GLY A 117 9.53 6.00 -24.67
CA GLY A 117 9.04 4.66 -24.31
C GLY A 117 9.32 4.18 -22.88
N SER A 118 10.41 4.61 -22.24
CA SER A 118 10.80 4.06 -20.94
C SER A 118 10.48 5.02 -19.78
N GLN A 119 9.21 5.13 -19.40
CA GLN A 119 8.88 5.72 -18.10
C GLN A 119 9.31 4.74 -17.02
N PRO A 120 10.16 5.15 -16.05
CA PRO A 120 10.49 4.28 -14.95
C PRO A 120 9.23 3.97 -14.16
N HIS A 121 8.95 2.69 -14.01
CA HIS A 121 7.80 2.17 -13.32
C HIS A 121 8.24 1.29 -12.16
N ARG A 122 7.34 1.10 -11.21
CA ARG A 122 7.48 0.09 -10.15
C ARG A 122 6.27 -0.83 -10.17
N LEU A 123 6.49 -2.08 -9.82
CA LEU A 123 5.45 -3.07 -9.69
C LEU A 123 5.03 -3.15 -8.23
N VAL A 124 3.73 -3.13 -7.99
CA VAL A 124 3.15 -3.31 -6.65
C VAL A 124 2.22 -4.52 -6.72
N PRO A 125 2.56 -5.63 -6.03
CA PRO A 125 1.67 -6.77 -5.87
C PRO A 125 0.35 -6.36 -5.22
N LEU A 126 -0.75 -6.93 -5.69
CA LEU A 126 -2.08 -6.73 -5.13
C LEU A 126 -2.45 -8.00 -4.37
N SER A 127 -2.28 -7.97 -3.06
CA SER A 127 -2.48 -9.15 -2.19
C SER A 127 -3.92 -9.37 -1.76
N ASP A 128 -4.77 -8.34 -1.84
CA ASP A 128 -6.18 -8.42 -1.45
C ASP A 128 -7.05 -8.89 -2.62
N ASN A 129 -7.52 -10.14 -2.53
CA ASN A 129 -8.37 -10.75 -3.55
C ASN A 129 -9.74 -10.07 -3.68
N GLN A 130 -10.27 -9.50 -2.58
CA GLN A 130 -11.55 -8.80 -2.61
C GLN A 130 -11.41 -7.52 -3.43
N TYR A 131 -10.35 -6.73 -3.16
CA TYR A 131 -10.03 -5.55 -3.96
C TYR A 131 -9.86 -5.88 -5.45
N VAL A 132 -9.12 -6.95 -5.78
CA VAL A 132 -8.92 -7.38 -7.18
C VAL A 132 -10.26 -7.70 -7.84
N SER A 133 -11.15 -8.41 -7.16
CA SER A 133 -12.47 -8.80 -7.66
C SER A 133 -13.38 -7.58 -7.87
N GLU A 134 -13.41 -6.65 -6.92
CA GLU A 134 -14.17 -5.41 -7.02
C GLU A 134 -13.65 -4.50 -8.13
N LEU A 135 -12.33 -4.45 -8.35
CA LEU A 135 -11.74 -3.70 -9.46
C LEU A 135 -12.13 -4.28 -10.82
N GLN A 136 -12.09 -5.60 -10.96
CA GLN A 136 -12.57 -6.27 -12.18
C GLN A 136 -14.05 -5.98 -12.43
N MET A 137 -14.88 -6.08 -11.38
CA MET A 137 -16.30 -5.76 -11.45
C MET A 137 -16.54 -4.31 -11.87
N MET A 138 -15.86 -3.34 -11.24
CA MET A 138 -15.98 -1.93 -11.59
C MET A 138 -15.64 -1.68 -13.06
N VAL A 139 -14.53 -2.24 -13.55
CA VAL A 139 -14.09 -2.07 -14.94
C VAL A 139 -15.11 -2.68 -15.92
N ALA A 140 -15.67 -3.84 -15.59
CA ALA A 140 -16.69 -4.50 -16.41
C ALA A 140 -18.01 -3.71 -16.42
N THR A 141 -18.51 -3.31 -15.25
CA THR A 141 -19.80 -2.61 -15.08
C THR A 141 -19.78 -1.23 -15.73
N LEU A 142 -18.71 -0.45 -15.51
CA LEU A 142 -18.59 0.90 -16.06
C LEU A 142 -18.16 0.91 -17.53
N LYS A 143 -17.92 -0.26 -18.14
CA LYS A 143 -17.48 -0.43 -19.54
C LYS A 143 -16.33 0.50 -19.91
N ILE A 144 -15.36 0.63 -19.01
CA ILE A 144 -14.23 1.54 -19.21
C ILE A 144 -13.40 1.03 -20.41
N PRO A 145 -13.30 1.80 -21.50
CA PRO A 145 -12.56 1.37 -22.68
C PRO A 145 -11.05 1.35 -22.39
N LEU A 146 -10.27 0.66 -23.21
CA LEU A 146 -8.80 0.71 -23.10
C LEU A 146 -8.25 2.08 -23.55
N GLU A 147 -8.86 2.63 -24.59
CA GLU A 147 -8.45 3.89 -25.21
C GLU A 147 -9.67 4.77 -25.45
N ARG A 148 -9.45 6.08 -25.39
CA ARG A 148 -10.47 7.10 -25.63
C ARG A 148 -9.89 8.18 -26.53
N ARG A 149 -10.70 8.63 -27.49
CA ARG A 149 -10.35 9.77 -28.33
C ARG A 149 -10.52 11.07 -27.55
N ASN A 150 -9.43 11.80 -27.36
CA ASN A 150 -9.44 13.10 -26.72
C ASN A 150 -10.10 14.11 -27.66
N ARG A 151 -11.24 14.68 -27.24
CA ARG A 151 -12.03 15.61 -28.06
C ARG A 151 -11.27 16.89 -28.42
N ARG A 152 -10.32 17.31 -27.57
CA ARG A 152 -9.56 18.55 -27.75
C ARG A 152 -8.33 18.35 -28.64
N THR A 153 -7.61 17.25 -28.48
CA THR A 153 -6.37 17.00 -29.25
C THR A 153 -6.61 16.13 -30.49
N GLY A 154 -7.80 15.53 -30.61
CA GLY A 154 -8.15 14.59 -31.68
C GLY A 154 -7.44 13.23 -31.59
N ARG A 155 -6.46 13.08 -30.69
CA ARG A 155 -5.62 11.89 -30.53
C ARG A 155 -6.30 10.83 -29.67
N THR A 156 -6.01 9.58 -29.96
CA THR A 156 -6.38 8.43 -29.12
C THR A 156 -5.38 8.31 -27.98
N GLU A 157 -5.88 8.30 -26.75
CA GLU A 157 -5.07 8.21 -25.53
C GLU A 157 -5.60 7.05 -24.67
N LYS A 158 -4.74 6.43 -23.86
CA LYS A 158 -5.17 5.40 -22.91
C LYS A 158 -6.21 5.99 -21.95
N ALA A 159 -7.34 5.32 -21.78
CA ALA A 159 -8.41 5.81 -20.92
C ALA A 159 -8.04 5.60 -19.45
N ARG A 160 -8.10 6.68 -18.67
CA ARG A 160 -7.88 6.64 -17.22
C ARG A 160 -9.07 6.00 -16.53
N LEU A 161 -8.82 5.27 -15.46
CA LEU A 161 -9.88 4.72 -14.62
C LEU A 161 -10.66 5.84 -13.91
N TRP A 162 -9.97 6.93 -13.54
CA TRP A 162 -10.56 8.08 -12.86
C TRP A 162 -10.19 9.38 -13.59
N GLU A 163 -11.18 10.11 -14.09
CA GLU A 163 -11.03 11.40 -14.78
C GLU A 163 -11.40 12.58 -13.85
N ILE A 164 -10.83 12.58 -12.65
CA ILE A 164 -11.10 13.58 -11.61
C ILE A 164 -9.82 14.28 -11.13
N THR A 165 -9.99 15.29 -10.30
CA THR A 165 -8.88 16.06 -9.71
C THR A 165 -8.57 15.62 -8.28
N ASP A 166 -7.35 15.88 -7.79
CA ASP A 166 -7.00 15.69 -6.37
C ASP A 166 -7.98 16.43 -5.43
N ARG A 167 -8.44 17.61 -5.83
CA ARG A 167 -9.43 18.38 -5.06
C ARG A 167 -10.73 17.59 -4.88
N THR A 168 -11.23 16.97 -5.94
CA THR A 168 -12.44 16.13 -5.91
C THR A 168 -12.26 14.95 -4.94
N VAL A 169 -11.09 14.32 -4.96
CA VAL A 169 -10.78 13.18 -4.07
C VAL A 169 -10.76 13.60 -2.61
N ARG A 170 -10.19 14.77 -2.32
CA ARG A 170 -10.22 15.34 -0.96
C ARG A 170 -11.64 15.67 -0.51
N THR A 171 -12.50 16.13 -1.42
CA THR A 171 -13.93 16.32 -1.13
C THR A 171 -14.60 14.99 -0.79
N TRP A 172 -14.39 13.92 -1.57
CA TRP A 172 -14.96 12.61 -1.27
C TRP A 172 -14.50 12.04 0.07
N ILE A 173 -13.22 12.22 0.41
CA ILE A 173 -12.71 11.82 1.72
C ILE A 173 -13.41 12.59 2.83
N ARG A 174 -13.61 13.91 2.66
CA ARG A 174 -14.30 14.73 3.65
C ARG A 174 -15.75 14.29 3.82
N GLU A 175 -16.48 14.10 2.72
CA GLU A 175 -17.87 13.61 2.73
C GLU A 175 -17.97 12.27 3.48
N ALA A 176 -17.06 11.33 3.24
CA ALA A 176 -17.03 10.04 3.93
C ALA A 176 -16.72 10.18 5.44
N VAL A 177 -15.82 11.08 5.81
CA VAL A 177 -15.51 11.37 7.22
C VAL A 177 -16.69 12.03 7.93
N GLU A 178 -17.38 12.96 7.28
CA GLU A 178 -18.58 13.61 7.81
C GLU A 178 -19.74 12.61 7.98
N ALA A 179 -19.94 11.71 7.00
CA ALA A 179 -20.93 10.65 7.10
C ALA A 179 -20.61 9.67 8.26
N ALA A 180 -19.36 9.25 8.40
CA ALA A 180 -18.91 8.43 9.52
C ALA A 180 -19.14 9.14 10.87
N ALA A 181 -18.89 10.45 10.91
CA ALA A 181 -19.07 11.24 12.12
C ALA A 181 -20.53 11.36 12.55
N ALA A 182 -21.47 11.44 11.59
CA ALA A 182 -22.90 11.44 11.87
C ALA A 182 -23.35 10.13 12.55
N ASP A 183 -22.68 9.02 12.28
CA ASP A 183 -22.91 7.70 12.90
C ASP A 183 -22.07 7.46 14.17
N GLY A 184 -21.32 8.47 14.63
CA GLY A 184 -20.47 8.37 15.83
C GLY A 184 -19.12 7.67 15.61
N VAL A 185 -18.74 7.40 14.35
CA VAL A 185 -17.43 6.82 14.01
C VAL A 185 -16.39 7.92 13.83
N MET A 186 -15.40 7.96 14.72
CA MET A 186 -14.31 8.95 14.71
C MET A 186 -13.01 8.35 14.20
N PHE A 187 -12.24 9.15 13.46
CA PHE A 187 -10.91 8.79 13.00
C PHE A 187 -9.83 9.45 13.85
N SER A 188 -8.78 8.69 14.18
CA SER A 188 -7.72 9.15 15.10
C SER A 188 -6.80 10.21 14.50
N VAL A 189 -6.76 10.34 13.17
CA VAL A 189 -5.93 11.30 12.45
C VAL A 189 -6.69 11.93 11.27
N PRO A 190 -6.33 13.15 10.84
CA PRO A 190 -6.88 13.74 9.64
C PRO A 190 -6.65 12.84 8.41
N VAL A 191 -7.72 12.56 7.68
CA VAL A 191 -7.67 11.69 6.50
C VAL A 191 -7.40 12.53 5.25
N THR A 192 -6.32 12.20 4.55
CA THR A 192 -5.93 12.79 3.28
C THR A 192 -5.44 11.72 2.32
N PRO A 193 -5.29 12.00 1.01
CA PRO A 193 -4.71 11.02 0.09
C PRO A 193 -3.31 10.56 0.50
N HIS A 194 -2.52 11.39 1.19
CA HIS A 194 -1.20 11.00 1.68
C HIS A 194 -1.27 10.10 2.92
N THR A 195 -2.32 10.24 3.74
CA THR A 195 -2.58 9.38 4.90
C THR A 195 -2.66 7.91 4.45
N PHE A 196 -3.38 7.59 3.36
CA PHE A 196 -3.44 6.23 2.81
C PHE A 196 -2.06 5.63 2.48
N ARG A 197 -1.13 6.46 1.98
CA ARG A 197 0.22 6.02 1.67
C ARG A 197 1.02 5.70 2.93
N HIS A 198 0.88 6.51 3.99
CA HIS A 198 1.48 6.19 5.28
C HIS A 198 0.87 4.95 5.90
N SER A 199 -0.47 4.82 5.84
CA SER A 199 -1.19 3.64 6.32
C SER A 199 -0.72 2.39 5.61
N TYR A 200 -0.60 2.39 4.28
CA TYR A 200 -0.09 1.24 3.52
C TYR A 200 1.31 0.85 3.97
N ALA A 201 2.20 1.84 4.12
CA ALA A 201 3.58 1.60 4.56
C ALA A 201 3.63 0.93 5.93
N MET A 202 2.90 1.48 6.91
CA MET A 202 2.83 0.93 8.25
C MET A 202 2.17 -0.45 8.26
N HIS A 203 1.10 -0.66 7.49
CA HIS A 203 0.44 -1.96 7.37
C HIS A 203 1.38 -3.04 6.85
N MET A 204 2.19 -2.73 5.84
CA MET A 204 3.20 -3.65 5.31
C MET A 204 4.30 -3.95 6.34
N LEU A 205 4.77 -2.95 7.10
CA LEU A 205 5.73 -3.18 8.18
C LEU A 205 5.12 -4.02 9.31
N TYR A 206 3.85 -3.79 9.65
CA TYR A 206 3.15 -4.65 10.61
C TYR A 206 3.01 -6.08 10.11
N ALA A 207 2.85 -6.29 8.81
CA ALA A 207 2.87 -7.61 8.19
C ALA A 207 4.28 -8.22 8.05
N GLY A 208 5.32 -7.59 8.60
CA GLY A 208 6.69 -8.11 8.59
C GLY A 208 7.42 -7.92 7.25
N ILE A 209 6.88 -7.11 6.33
CA ILE A 209 7.56 -6.83 5.06
C ILE A 209 8.85 -6.03 5.33
N PRO A 210 10.02 -6.50 4.85
CA PRO A 210 11.27 -5.79 5.08
C PRO A 210 11.25 -4.38 4.49
N LEU A 211 11.82 -3.41 5.22
CA LEU A 211 11.83 -2.00 4.82
C LEU A 211 12.37 -1.78 3.40
N LYS A 212 13.39 -2.53 2.98
CA LYS A 212 13.99 -2.43 1.65
C LYS A 212 13.03 -2.87 0.54
N VAL A 213 12.20 -3.87 0.80
CA VAL A 213 11.13 -4.32 -0.12
C VAL A 213 10.05 -3.24 -0.21
N LEU A 214 9.61 -2.73 0.95
CA LEU A 214 8.64 -1.64 1.02
C LEU A 214 9.14 -0.38 0.29
N GLN A 215 10.40 -0.02 0.45
CA GLN A 215 11.02 1.12 -0.24
C GLN A 215 10.89 1.00 -1.77
N ALA A 216 11.12 -0.20 -2.31
CA ALA A 216 10.98 -0.47 -3.74
C ALA A 216 9.51 -0.34 -4.20
N MET A 217 8.56 -0.91 -3.45
CA MET A 217 7.12 -0.83 -3.75
C MET A 217 6.58 0.61 -3.65
N MET A 218 7.11 1.41 -2.73
CA MET A 218 6.74 2.82 -2.57
C MET A 218 7.41 3.72 -3.61
N GLY A 219 8.51 3.29 -4.25
CA GLY A 219 9.25 4.10 -5.21
C GLY A 219 9.98 5.27 -4.56
N HIS A 220 10.53 5.07 -3.35
CA HIS A 220 11.35 6.06 -2.66
C HIS A 220 12.78 6.05 -3.20
N LYS A 221 13.26 7.21 -3.67
CA LYS A 221 14.61 7.38 -4.19
C LYS A 221 15.66 7.43 -3.07
N SER A 222 15.35 8.14 -1.98
CA SER A 222 16.20 8.18 -0.78
C SER A 222 15.64 7.27 0.30
N ILE A 223 16.54 6.68 1.07
CA ILE A 223 16.18 5.93 2.27
C ILE A 223 15.54 6.85 3.33
N SER A 224 15.91 8.14 3.36
CA SER A 224 15.35 9.14 4.29
C SER A 224 13.83 9.29 4.23
N SER A 225 13.22 9.07 3.05
CA SER A 225 11.75 9.10 2.91
C SER A 225 11.07 7.88 3.54
N THR A 226 11.83 6.83 3.84
CA THR A 226 11.36 5.58 4.45
C THR A 226 11.83 5.45 5.91
N GLU A 227 12.89 6.16 6.30
CA GLU A 227 13.41 6.23 7.68
C GLU A 227 12.36 6.69 8.68
N VAL A 228 11.46 7.59 8.29
CA VAL A 228 10.35 8.06 9.15
C VAL A 228 9.50 6.89 9.67
N TYR A 229 9.24 5.87 8.83
CA TYR A 229 8.52 4.67 9.28
C TYR A 229 9.40 3.76 10.16
N THR A 230 10.70 3.74 9.91
CA THR A 230 11.65 2.97 10.71
C THR A 230 11.72 3.52 12.13
N LYS A 231 11.69 4.85 12.30
CA LYS A 231 11.67 5.48 13.63
C LYS A 231 10.42 5.09 14.42
N VAL A 232 9.26 5.07 13.79
CA VAL A 232 8.01 4.61 14.41
C VAL A 232 8.09 3.13 14.75
N PHE A 233 8.54 2.31 13.81
CA PHE A 233 8.62 0.87 13.99
C PHE A 233 9.75 0.42 14.93
N ALA A 234 10.78 1.24 15.16
CA ALA A 234 11.79 0.96 16.17
C ALA A 234 11.19 0.91 17.59
N LEU A 235 10.10 1.63 17.83
CA LEU A 235 9.34 1.53 19.08
C LEU A 235 8.67 0.14 19.24
N ASP A 236 8.49 -0.61 18.14
CA ASP A 236 7.86 -1.94 18.11
C ASP A 236 8.83 -3.06 18.55
N VAL A 237 10.14 -2.79 18.60
CA VAL A 237 11.16 -3.77 19.02
C VAL A 237 10.84 -4.32 20.42
N ALA A 238 10.36 -3.46 21.32
CA ALA A 238 9.94 -3.86 22.66
C ALA A 238 8.67 -4.74 22.65
N ALA A 239 7.74 -4.49 21.73
CA ALA A 239 6.44 -5.17 21.68
C ALA A 239 6.53 -6.56 21.05
N ARG A 240 7.27 -6.72 19.94
CA ARG A 240 7.34 -8.00 19.21
C ARG A 240 8.43 -8.94 19.68
N HIS A 241 9.58 -8.40 20.08
CA HIS A 241 10.70 -9.23 20.50
C HIS A 241 10.76 -9.40 22.02
N ARG A 242 9.88 -8.71 22.79
CA ARG A 242 9.81 -8.73 24.27
C ARG A 242 11.20 -8.89 24.88
N VAL A 243 12.15 -8.08 24.43
CA VAL A 243 13.56 -8.28 24.77
C VAL A 243 13.70 -8.11 26.27
N GLN A 244 13.88 -9.22 26.97
CA GLN A 244 14.10 -9.24 28.41
C GLN A 244 15.58 -9.02 28.66
N PHE A 245 15.91 -7.84 29.16
CA PHE A 245 17.28 -7.51 29.58
C PHE A 245 17.61 -8.03 30.99
N GLN A 246 16.60 -8.52 31.71
CA GLN A 246 16.73 -9.01 33.07
C GLN A 246 16.04 -10.36 33.21
N MET A 247 16.66 -11.24 33.99
CA MET A 247 16.07 -12.48 34.48
C MET A 247 15.98 -12.41 36.01
N PRO A 248 15.15 -13.24 36.66
CA PRO A 248 15.07 -13.27 38.11
C PRO A 248 16.45 -13.46 38.74
N GLY A 249 16.80 -12.62 39.71
CA GLY A 249 18.15 -12.60 40.31
C GLY A 249 18.54 -13.94 40.93
N ALA A 250 17.57 -14.69 41.47
CA ALA A 250 17.80 -16.03 42.00
C ALA A 250 18.30 -17.01 40.91
N ASP A 251 17.69 -16.96 39.72
CA ASP A 251 18.06 -17.81 38.58
C ASP A 251 19.44 -17.41 38.03
N ALA A 252 19.71 -16.11 37.93
CA ALA A 252 21.02 -15.60 37.51
C ALA A 252 22.15 -16.04 38.46
N VAL A 253 21.92 -15.93 39.77
CA VAL A 253 22.87 -16.35 40.81
C VAL A 253 23.06 -17.87 40.80
N ALA A 254 22.00 -18.65 40.61
CA ALA A 254 22.07 -20.10 40.52
C ALA A 254 22.88 -20.55 39.30
N MET A 255 22.67 -19.93 38.13
CA MET A 255 23.45 -20.19 36.92
C MET A 255 24.94 -19.90 37.12
N LEU A 256 25.29 -18.78 37.75
CA LEU A 256 26.69 -18.42 38.00
C LEU A 256 27.37 -19.33 39.04
N LYS A 257 26.61 -19.87 39.99
CA LYS A 257 27.12 -20.81 41.01
C LYS A 257 27.29 -22.24 40.47
N GLY A 258 26.60 -22.60 39.38
CA GLY A 258 26.59 -23.95 38.79
C GLY A 258 27.69 -24.25 37.77
N THR A 259 28.75 -23.44 37.69
CA THR A 259 29.87 -23.63 36.74
C THR A 259 31.22 -23.80 37.46
N ALA A 260 31.22 -24.44 38.63
CA ALA A 260 32.41 -24.81 39.39
C ALA A 260 32.56 -26.33 39.49
#